data_AF-A0A1I8BD94-F1
#
_entry.id   AF-A0A1I8BD94-F1
#
_cell.length_a   1.000
_cell.length_b   1.000
_cell.length_c   1.000
_cell.angle_alpha   90.00
_cell.angle_beta   90.00
_cell.angle_gamma   90.00
#
_symmetry.space_group_name_H-M   'P 1'
#
loop_
_entity.id
_entity.type
_entity.pdbx_description
1 polymer ?
#
loop_
_entity_poly.entity_id
_entity_poly.type
_entity_poly.pdbx_seq_one_letter_code
_entity_poly.pdbx_strand_id
1 'polypeptide(L)'
;MTEERSSNSNSDFKQIMVDFNKNLLDIQNVCNNLRIDLVEEKGKTAKLEEKNQFLENKIKSLDLKTKNEVSDLKQIIDQKDEKINSLEKQINKVNASFDEKIGELTLELRTLNNTTCKVFYIHITNKWKEIKWNCCENNCINKDNPYGNCIKGNGFINIIDDENIKYIKHIKGKGRDLLAIVYPENHFDKPEDCINYSLFYYEVKCKFEKSKKSYKNWMDIGLNCNDDLVKLNFNYHSIDYKIQNEVKEFKLPRTFSWNDGDIFGCGLVYPPTNKINELPYIFFTQNGRQIGKN
;
A
#
# COMPACT_ATOMS: atom_id res chain seq x y z
N MET A 1 47.55 22.99 -151.87
CA MET A 1 47.48 21.95 -150.82
C MET A 1 47.06 22.68 -149.56
N THR A 2 45.79 23.11 -149.42
CA THR A 2 44.55 22.30 -149.41
C THR A 2 44.76 21.01 -148.64
N GLU A 3 44.25 20.99 -147.41
CA GLU A 3 43.49 19.90 -146.77
C GLU A 3 43.39 20.20 -145.27
N GLU A 4 42.18 20.56 -144.84
CA GLU A 4 41.35 19.69 -144.00
C GLU A 4 41.55 19.94 -142.50
N ARG A 5 40.82 20.92 -141.98
CA ARG A 5 40.32 20.84 -140.61
C ARG A 5 38.80 20.73 -140.67
N SER A 6 38.40 19.56 -141.15
CA SER A 6 37.03 19.08 -141.20
C SER A 6 36.45 19.06 -139.78
N SER A 7 35.42 19.89 -139.62
CA SER A 7 34.26 19.73 -138.76
C SER A 7 34.19 18.45 -137.90
N ASN A 8 34.59 18.55 -136.64
CA ASN A 8 34.18 17.59 -135.60
C ASN A 8 33.27 18.21 -134.53
N SER A 9 32.76 19.43 -134.73
CA SER A 9 31.95 20.16 -133.75
C SER A 9 30.51 19.66 -133.58
N ASN A 10 30.04 18.73 -134.42
CA ASN A 10 28.65 18.27 -134.41
C ASN A 10 28.45 16.94 -133.62
N SER A 11 29.51 16.15 -133.42
CA SER A 11 29.47 14.93 -132.59
C SER A 11 29.57 15.28 -131.10
N ASP A 12 30.44 16.23 -130.74
CA ASP A 12 30.57 16.77 -129.38
C ASP A 12 29.26 17.41 -128.90
N PHE A 13 28.54 18.14 -129.77
CA PHE A 13 27.28 18.77 -129.41
C PHE A 13 26.15 17.75 -129.13
N LYS A 14 26.12 16.63 -129.88
CA LYS A 14 25.16 15.53 -129.63
C LYS A 14 25.44 14.81 -128.32
N GLN A 15 26.71 14.59 -127.98
CA GLN A 15 27.12 13.99 -126.71
C GLN A 15 26.74 14.90 -125.52
N ILE A 16 26.97 16.22 -125.64
CA ILE A 16 26.54 17.21 -124.65
C ILE A 16 25.02 17.18 -124.44
N MET A 17 24.23 17.05 -125.50
CA MET A 17 22.77 16.94 -125.40
C MET A 17 22.30 15.65 -124.72
N VAL A 18 22.97 14.52 -124.98
CA VAL A 18 22.67 13.23 -124.33
C VAL A 18 23.03 13.29 -122.84
N ASP A 19 24.20 13.83 -122.49
CA ASP A 19 24.63 14.01 -121.10
C ASP A 19 23.75 15.01 -120.36
N PHE A 20 23.32 16.08 -121.02
CA PHE A 20 22.35 17.03 -120.46
C PHE A 20 21.02 16.35 -120.16
N ASN A 21 20.47 15.57 -121.10
CA ASN A 21 19.21 14.84 -120.88
C ASN A 21 19.33 13.77 -119.78
N LYS A 22 20.47 13.08 -119.70
CA LYS A 22 20.74 12.11 -118.63
C LYS A 22 20.80 12.80 -117.27
N ASN A 23 21.54 13.90 -117.16
CA ASN A 23 21.59 14.71 -115.94
C ASN A 23 20.20 15.26 -115.56
N LEU A 24 19.40 15.68 -116.55
CA LEU A 24 18.04 16.17 -116.31
C LEU A 24 17.13 15.06 -115.76
N LEU A 25 17.24 13.85 -116.29
CA LEU A 25 16.52 12.68 -115.80
C LEU A 25 16.96 12.28 -114.38
N ASP A 26 18.27 12.30 -114.10
CA ASP A 26 18.83 12.00 -112.78
C ASP A 26 18.34 13.03 -111.75
N ILE A 27 18.36 14.32 -112.10
CA ILE A 27 17.80 15.41 -111.28
C ILE A 27 16.31 15.15 -111.03
N GLN A 28 15.55 14.78 -112.05
CA GLN A 28 14.13 14.52 -111.91
C GLN A 28 13.84 13.34 -110.98
N ASN A 29 14.63 12.26 -111.07
CA ASN A 29 14.52 11.12 -110.16
C ASN A 29 14.86 11.49 -108.72
N VAL A 30 15.93 12.26 -108.52
CA VAL A 30 16.29 12.79 -107.19
C VAL A 30 15.17 13.67 -106.64
N CYS A 31 14.60 14.57 -107.45
CA CYS A 31 13.48 15.40 -107.04
C CYS A 31 12.23 14.58 -106.67
N ASN A 32 11.94 13.52 -107.42
CA ASN A 32 10.81 12.62 -107.12
C ASN A 32 11.03 11.86 -105.81
N ASN A 33 12.23 11.33 -105.56
CA ASN A 33 12.57 10.65 -104.31
C ASN A 33 12.49 11.62 -103.11
N LEU A 34 13.07 12.81 -103.21
CA LEU A 34 12.97 13.84 -102.18
C LEU A 34 11.52 14.24 -101.89
N ARG A 35 10.66 14.23 -102.92
CA ARG A 35 9.23 14.50 -102.74
C ARG A 35 8.51 13.37 -102.00
N ILE A 36 8.86 12.11 -102.26
CA ILE A 36 8.34 10.94 -101.54
C ILE A 36 8.77 11.01 -100.07
N ASP A 37 10.06 11.23 -99.81
CA ASP A 37 10.61 11.34 -98.45
C ASP A 37 9.94 12.48 -97.67
N LEU A 38 9.74 13.64 -98.31
CA LEU A 38 9.05 14.77 -97.71
C LEU A 38 7.59 14.43 -97.33
N VAL A 39 6.89 13.65 -98.15
CA VAL A 39 5.52 13.20 -97.85
C VAL A 39 5.53 12.21 -96.69
N GLU A 40 6.49 11.29 -96.65
CA GLU A 40 6.63 10.33 -95.56
C GLU A 40 6.92 11.02 -94.21
N GLU A 41 7.88 11.96 -94.20
CA GLU A 41 8.23 12.75 -93.01
C GLU A 41 7.08 13.64 -92.53
N LYS A 42 6.30 14.22 -93.45
CA LYS A 42 5.04 14.90 -93.09
C LYS A 42 4.05 13.95 -92.42
N GLY A 43 3.92 12.73 -92.92
CA GLY A 43 3.08 11.69 -92.32
C GLY A 43 3.55 11.29 -90.93
N LYS A 44 4.86 11.16 -90.71
CA LYS A 44 5.45 10.91 -89.37
C LYS A 44 5.18 12.07 -88.41
N THR A 45 5.35 13.31 -88.88
CA THR A 45 5.09 14.52 -88.09
C THR A 45 3.63 14.61 -87.65
N ALA A 46 2.67 14.36 -88.55
CA ALA A 46 1.24 14.36 -88.21
C ALA A 46 0.91 13.30 -87.13
N LYS A 47 1.45 12.08 -87.26
CA LYS A 47 1.28 11.02 -86.23
C LYS A 47 1.89 11.39 -84.88
N LEU A 48 3.01 12.12 -84.87
CA LEU A 48 3.64 12.64 -83.66
C LEU A 48 2.76 13.70 -82.99
N GLU A 49 2.17 14.59 -83.78
CA GLU A 49 1.28 15.65 -83.30
C GLU A 49 0.01 15.08 -82.66
N GLU A 50 -0.63 14.08 -83.28
CA GLU A 50 -1.76 13.34 -82.71
C GLU A 50 -1.39 12.67 -81.38
N LYS A 51 -0.22 12.02 -81.30
CA LYS A 51 0.27 11.41 -80.06
C LYS A 51 0.52 12.45 -78.96
N ASN A 52 1.08 13.60 -79.30
CA ASN A 52 1.31 14.68 -78.35
C ASN A 52 -0.01 15.22 -77.79
N GLN A 53 -1.00 15.46 -78.66
CA GLN A 53 -2.32 15.92 -78.24
C GLN A 53 -3.02 14.89 -77.34
N PHE A 54 -2.90 13.60 -77.65
CA PHE A 54 -3.40 12.53 -76.79
C PHE A 54 -2.72 12.52 -75.41
N LEU A 55 -1.39 12.66 -75.36
CA LEU A 55 -0.63 12.70 -74.11
C LEU A 55 -0.98 13.92 -73.27
N GLU A 56 -1.12 15.11 -73.88
CA GLU A 56 -1.54 16.33 -73.19
C GLU A 56 -2.91 16.18 -72.53
N ASN A 57 -3.87 15.60 -73.24
CA ASN A 57 -5.20 15.34 -72.70
C ASN A 57 -5.15 14.34 -71.54
N LYS A 58 -4.32 13.30 -71.65
CA LYS A 58 -4.10 12.33 -70.56
C LYS A 58 -3.46 12.97 -69.33
N ILE A 59 -2.48 13.85 -69.52
CA ILE A 59 -1.83 14.61 -68.43
C ILE A 59 -2.86 15.51 -67.73
N LYS A 60 -3.68 16.26 -68.48
CA LYS A 60 -4.74 17.11 -67.91
C LYS A 60 -5.77 16.30 -67.11
N SER A 61 -6.17 15.14 -67.63
CA SER A 61 -7.09 14.24 -66.93
C SER A 61 -6.49 13.69 -65.62
N LEU A 62 -5.23 13.30 -65.63
CA LEU A 62 -4.52 12.81 -64.44
C LEU A 62 -4.30 13.92 -63.40
N ASP A 63 -3.95 15.13 -63.83
CA ASP A 63 -3.80 16.30 -62.94
C ASP A 63 -5.12 16.63 -62.24
N LEU A 64 -6.24 16.64 -62.97
CA LEU A 64 -7.56 16.87 -62.39
C LEU A 64 -7.95 15.77 -61.39
N LYS A 65 -7.72 14.50 -61.73
CA LYS A 65 -7.99 13.37 -60.83
C LYS A 65 -7.16 13.49 -59.55
N THR A 66 -5.87 13.81 -59.67
CA THR A 66 -4.96 13.99 -58.53
C THR A 66 -5.41 15.16 -57.65
N LYS A 67 -5.84 16.28 -58.24
CA LYS A 67 -6.36 17.44 -57.49
C LYS A 67 -7.61 17.09 -56.68
N ASN A 68 -8.53 16.34 -57.26
CA ASN A 68 -9.73 15.89 -56.57
C ASN A 68 -9.39 14.95 -55.41
N GLU A 69 -8.55 13.93 -55.65
CA GLU A 69 -8.10 13.01 -54.60
C GLU A 69 -7.37 13.73 -53.45
N VAL A 70 -6.53 14.72 -53.76
CA VAL A 70 -5.86 15.56 -52.76
C VAL A 70 -6.85 16.42 -51.98
N SER A 71 -7.90 16.94 -52.63
CA SER A 71 -8.95 17.71 -51.96
C SER A 71 -9.75 16.83 -50.98
N ASP A 72 -10.13 15.63 -51.41
CA ASP A 72 -10.87 14.67 -50.57
C ASP A 72 -10.03 14.25 -49.35
N LEU A 73 -8.74 13.99 -49.55
CA LEU A 73 -7.82 13.64 -48.47
C LEU A 73 -7.67 14.79 -47.46
N LYS A 74 -7.59 16.04 -47.91
CA LYS A 74 -7.55 17.21 -47.01
C LYS A 74 -8.79 17.30 -46.14
N GLN A 75 -9.97 17.13 -46.72
CA GLN A 75 -11.22 17.15 -45.97
C GLN A 75 -11.28 16.02 -44.92
N ILE A 76 -10.79 14.83 -45.25
CA ILE A 76 -10.71 13.70 -44.30
C ILE A 76 -9.73 14.01 -43.16
N ILE A 77 -8.60 14.65 -43.44
CA ILE A 77 -7.62 15.05 -42.43
C ILE A 77 -8.25 16.06 -41.48
N ASP A 78 -8.87 17.13 -42.00
CA ASP A 78 -9.51 18.17 -41.18
C ASP A 78 -10.59 17.58 -40.26
N GLN A 79 -11.44 16.68 -40.77
CA GLN A 79 -12.45 15.98 -39.97
C GLN A 79 -11.84 15.10 -38.87
N LYS A 80 -10.70 14.46 -39.14
CA LYS A 80 -10.01 13.64 -38.14
C LYS A 80 -9.35 14.48 -37.06
N ASP A 81 -8.77 15.63 -37.42
CA ASP A 81 -8.14 16.55 -36.46
C ASP A 81 -9.18 17.15 -35.50
N GLU A 82 -10.36 17.53 -36.00
CA GLU A 82 -11.48 17.95 -35.14
C GLU A 82 -11.91 16.85 -34.16
N LYS A 83 -11.98 15.60 -34.63
CA LYS A 83 -12.33 14.46 -33.79
C LYS A 83 -11.27 14.18 -32.72
N ILE A 84 -9.99 14.28 -33.06
CA ILE A 84 -8.87 14.13 -32.11
C ILE A 84 -8.96 15.20 -31.03
N ASN A 85 -9.12 16.47 -31.40
CA ASN A 85 -9.26 17.59 -30.46
C ASN A 85 -10.46 17.42 -29.50
N SER A 86 -11.58 16.87 -30.01
CA SER A 86 -12.75 16.57 -29.20
C SER A 86 -12.48 15.46 -28.17
N LEU A 87 -11.80 14.39 -28.58
CA LEU A 87 -11.43 13.27 -27.70
C LEU A 87 -10.44 13.69 -26.62
N GLU A 88 -9.44 14.50 -26.95
CA GLU A 88 -8.48 15.04 -25.97
C GLU A 88 -9.18 15.84 -24.87
N LYS A 89 -10.17 16.67 -25.24
CA LYS A 89 -10.99 17.41 -24.25
C LYS A 89 -11.78 16.47 -23.34
N GLN A 90 -12.32 15.37 -23.87
CA GLN A 90 -13.03 14.36 -23.06
C GLN A 90 -12.09 13.64 -22.10
N ILE A 91 -10.90 13.24 -22.56
CA ILE A 91 -9.87 12.58 -21.72
C ILE A 91 -9.45 13.51 -20.57
N ASN A 92 -9.19 14.78 -20.85
CA ASN A 92 -8.80 15.74 -19.81
C ASN A 92 -9.89 15.91 -18.74
N LYS A 93 -11.16 15.90 -19.14
CA LYS A 93 -12.30 15.96 -18.20
C LYS A 93 -12.38 14.71 -17.32
N VAL A 94 -12.14 13.53 -17.89
CA VAL A 94 -12.15 12.25 -17.15
C VAL A 94 -10.99 12.20 -16.16
N ASN A 95 -9.79 12.62 -16.57
CA ASN A 95 -8.62 12.66 -15.69
C ASN A 95 -8.84 13.57 -14.49
N ALA A 96 -9.37 14.78 -14.70
CA ALA A 96 -9.69 15.70 -13.60
C ALA A 96 -10.68 15.09 -12.59
N SER A 97 -11.67 14.32 -13.06
CA SER A 97 -12.62 13.62 -12.19
C SER A 97 -11.98 12.45 -11.42
N PHE A 98 -10.99 11.77 -12.00
CA PHE A 98 -10.23 10.75 -11.29
C PHE A 98 -9.34 11.35 -10.19
N ASP A 99 -8.66 12.45 -10.48
CA ASP A 99 -7.81 13.14 -9.51
C ASP A 99 -8.61 13.63 -8.30
N GLU A 100 -9.82 14.16 -8.53
CA GLU A 100 -10.78 14.54 -7.48
C GLU A 100 -11.13 13.34 -6.58
N LYS A 101 -11.54 12.21 -7.16
CA LYS A 101 -11.87 10.98 -6.41
C LYS A 101 -10.70 10.40 -5.63
N ILE A 102 -9.48 10.47 -6.18
CA ILE A 102 -8.27 10.03 -5.47
C ILE A 102 -8.04 10.91 -4.24
N GLY A 103 -8.27 12.23 -4.37
CA GLY A 103 -8.21 13.18 -3.26
C GLY A 103 -9.22 12.85 -2.15
N GLU A 104 -10.48 12.60 -2.51
CA GLU A 104 -11.54 12.21 -1.57
C GLU A 104 -11.22 10.91 -0.83
N LEU A 105 -10.85 9.84 -1.54
CA LEU A 105 -10.51 8.54 -0.93
C LEU A 105 -9.29 8.64 -0.01
N THR A 106 -8.30 9.47 -0.37
CA THR A 106 -7.13 9.71 0.48
C THR A 106 -7.53 10.39 1.80
N LEU A 107 -8.49 11.31 1.76
CA LEU A 107 -9.02 11.98 2.95
C LEU A 107 -9.82 11.01 3.83
N GLU A 108 -10.66 10.16 3.24
CA GLU A 108 -11.42 9.13 3.96
C GLU A 108 -10.50 8.13 4.66
N LEU A 109 -9.44 7.66 3.98
CA LEU A 109 -8.45 6.75 4.58
C LEU A 109 -7.73 7.37 5.77
N ARG A 110 -7.35 8.65 5.68
CA ARG A 110 -6.75 9.37 6.83
C ARG A 110 -7.72 9.45 8.00
N THR A 111 -8.98 9.75 7.71
CA THR A 111 -10.04 9.82 8.73
C THR A 111 -10.25 8.47 9.40
N LEU A 112 -10.25 7.38 8.63
CA LEU A 112 -10.40 6.02 9.14
C LEU A 112 -9.22 5.62 10.05
N ASN A 113 -7.99 5.90 9.62
CA ASN A 113 -6.79 5.62 10.42
C ASN A 113 -6.78 6.39 11.75
N ASN A 114 -7.30 7.62 11.76
CA ASN A 114 -7.40 8.41 12.98
C ASN A 114 -8.52 7.92 13.92
N THR A 115 -9.59 7.34 13.39
CA THR A 115 -10.75 6.88 14.18
C THR A 115 -10.61 5.44 14.69
N THR A 116 -9.81 4.59 14.04
CA THR A 116 -9.58 3.21 14.48
C THR A 116 -8.42 3.08 15.48
N CYS A 117 -8.52 3.76 16.64
CA CYS A 117 -7.83 3.32 17.85
C CYS A 117 -8.47 2.01 18.34
N LYS A 118 -8.16 0.88 17.69
CA LYS A 118 -8.60 -0.44 18.17
C LYS A 118 -7.79 -0.75 19.43
N VAL A 119 -8.41 -0.72 20.60
CA VAL A 119 -7.80 -1.27 21.82
C VAL A 119 -7.65 -2.77 21.57
N PHE A 120 -6.42 -3.25 21.34
CA PHE A 120 -6.13 -4.67 21.24
C PHE A 120 -6.03 -5.21 22.66
N TYR A 121 -7.06 -5.94 23.09
CA TYR A 121 -6.99 -6.71 24.31
C TYR A 121 -6.10 -7.94 24.04
N ILE A 122 -4.84 -7.86 24.45
CA ILE A 122 -3.96 -9.02 24.46
C ILE A 122 -4.37 -9.85 25.69
N HIS A 123 -5.27 -10.81 25.49
CA HIS A 123 -5.63 -11.72 26.57
C HIS A 123 -4.46 -12.65 26.85
N ILE A 124 -3.71 -12.35 27.89
CA ILE A 124 -2.76 -13.29 28.49
C ILE A 124 -3.47 -13.88 29.68
N THR A 125 -3.77 -15.18 29.63
CA THR A 125 -4.27 -15.96 30.76
C THR A 125 -3.16 -16.03 31.82
N ASN A 126 -3.06 -14.99 32.65
CA ASN A 126 -2.07 -14.91 33.71
C ASN A 126 -2.60 -15.61 34.96
N LYS A 127 -1.89 -16.64 35.40
CA LYS A 127 -1.99 -17.19 36.75
C LYS A 127 -1.08 -16.37 37.69
N TRP A 128 -1.03 -16.70 38.98
CA TRP A 128 -0.12 -16.05 39.93
C TRP A 128 1.15 -16.89 40.19
N LYS A 129 2.30 -16.23 40.34
CA LYS A 129 3.61 -16.88 40.50
C LYS A 129 3.89 -17.37 41.91
N GLU A 130 3.60 -16.52 42.90
CA GLU A 130 4.25 -16.60 44.19
C GLU A 130 3.37 -16.04 45.30
N ILE A 131 3.16 -16.86 46.32
CA ILE A 131 2.82 -16.39 47.66
C ILE A 131 4.15 -16.19 48.36
N LYS A 132 4.59 -14.92 48.44
CA LYS A 132 5.77 -14.59 49.25
C LYS A 132 5.40 -14.93 50.70
N TRP A 133 6.37 -15.38 51.50
CA TRP A 133 6.30 -15.75 52.92
C TRP A 133 6.03 -17.23 53.23
N ASN A 134 7.02 -17.86 53.87
CA ASN A 134 6.92 -19.22 54.37
C ASN A 134 6.03 -19.27 55.61
N CYS A 135 5.22 -20.32 55.76
CA CYS A 135 4.35 -20.47 56.92
C CYS A 135 5.13 -20.53 58.26
N CYS A 136 6.38 -20.99 58.22
CA CYS A 136 7.38 -20.97 59.30
C CYS A 136 8.75 -21.34 58.71
N GLU A 137 9.82 -21.34 59.52
CA GLU A 137 11.18 -21.78 59.12
C GLU A 137 11.23 -23.16 58.41
N ASN A 138 10.30 -24.06 58.76
CA ASN A 138 10.24 -25.41 58.19
C ASN A 138 9.52 -25.48 56.83
N ASN A 139 9.04 -24.35 56.29
CA ASN A 139 8.34 -24.26 55.01
C ASN A 139 7.26 -25.35 54.82
N CYS A 140 6.51 -25.65 55.89
CA CYS A 140 5.52 -26.73 55.90
C CYS A 140 4.51 -26.62 54.74
N ILE A 141 4.32 -25.40 54.26
CA ILE A 141 3.44 -25.05 53.14
C ILE A 141 4.22 -24.13 52.21
N ASN A 142 4.24 -24.50 50.93
CA ASN A 142 4.99 -23.82 49.87
C ASN A 142 4.32 -24.10 48.50
N LYS A 143 4.91 -23.62 47.40
CA LYS A 143 4.34 -23.81 46.06
C LYS A 143 4.17 -25.28 45.66
N ASP A 144 5.13 -26.12 46.04
CA ASP A 144 5.14 -27.56 45.70
C ASP A 144 4.26 -28.39 46.64
N ASN A 145 4.02 -27.88 47.85
CA ASN A 145 3.09 -28.46 48.83
C ASN A 145 2.16 -27.37 49.40
N PRO A 146 1.15 -26.93 48.63
CA PRO A 146 0.25 -25.86 49.06
C PRO A 146 -0.71 -26.37 50.15
N TYR A 147 -0.94 -27.68 50.23
CA TYR A 147 -1.90 -28.28 51.16
C TYR A 147 -1.26 -28.64 52.52
N GLY A 148 -1.91 -28.25 53.61
CA GLY A 148 -1.50 -28.68 54.96
C GLY A 148 -1.85 -27.68 56.06
N ASN A 149 -1.26 -27.89 57.23
CA ASN A 149 -1.28 -26.94 58.35
C ASN A 149 0.15 -26.57 58.74
N CYS A 150 0.38 -25.31 59.11
CA CYS A 150 1.65 -24.91 59.69
C CYS A 150 1.83 -25.57 61.06
N ILE A 151 2.94 -26.27 61.29
CA ILE A 151 3.20 -26.94 62.58
C ILE A 151 3.34 -25.95 63.74
N LYS A 152 3.80 -24.71 63.46
CA LYS A 152 3.83 -23.60 64.43
C LYS A 152 2.45 -22.96 64.62
N GLY A 153 1.43 -23.41 63.88
CA GLY A 153 0.06 -22.90 63.96
C GLY A 153 -0.13 -21.51 63.36
N ASN A 154 0.77 -21.02 62.50
CA ASN A 154 0.59 -19.75 61.81
C ASN A 154 -0.53 -19.84 60.77
N GLY A 155 -1.19 -18.71 60.52
CA GLY A 155 -2.18 -18.54 59.46
C GLY A 155 -1.49 -18.18 58.16
N PHE A 156 -2.04 -18.63 57.04
CA PHE A 156 -1.44 -18.50 55.72
C PHE A 156 -2.52 -18.58 54.63
N ILE A 157 -2.15 -18.14 53.43
CA ILE A 157 -2.97 -18.32 52.23
C ILE A 157 -2.53 -19.62 51.54
N ASN A 158 -3.51 -20.44 51.19
CA ASN A 158 -3.36 -21.67 50.44
C ASN A 158 -3.94 -21.49 49.04
N ILE A 159 -3.37 -22.16 48.05
CA ILE A 159 -3.88 -22.27 46.69
C ILE A 159 -4.78 -23.52 46.64
N ILE A 160 -6.07 -23.35 46.38
CA ILE A 160 -7.00 -24.50 46.29
C ILE A 160 -7.02 -25.06 44.87
N ASP A 161 -6.86 -24.18 43.88
CA ASP A 161 -6.72 -24.48 42.45
C ASP A 161 -5.98 -23.31 41.75
N ASP A 162 -5.80 -23.41 40.43
CA ASP A 162 -5.08 -22.42 39.62
C ASP A 162 -5.65 -20.99 39.67
N GLU A 163 -6.86 -20.78 40.20
CA GLU A 163 -7.61 -19.51 40.17
C GLU A 163 -8.23 -19.09 41.52
N ASN A 164 -8.18 -19.96 42.54
CA ASN A 164 -8.79 -19.72 43.84
C ASN A 164 -7.78 -19.85 44.98
N ILE A 165 -7.79 -18.85 45.86
CA ILE A 165 -7.04 -18.86 47.10
C ILE A 165 -7.97 -19.09 48.30
N LYS A 166 -7.49 -19.89 49.25
CA LYS A 166 -8.08 -20.10 50.57
C LYS A 166 -7.27 -19.40 51.62
N TYR A 167 -7.94 -18.74 52.55
CA TYR A 167 -7.28 -18.35 53.78
C TYR A 167 -7.43 -19.42 54.86
N ILE A 168 -6.31 -19.89 55.44
CA ILE A 168 -6.28 -20.78 56.60
C ILE A 168 -5.82 -19.99 57.82
N LYS A 169 -6.69 -19.91 58.84
CA LYS A 169 -6.45 -19.10 60.03
C LYS A 169 -5.41 -19.73 60.95
N HIS A 170 -4.62 -18.89 61.63
CA HIS A 170 -3.73 -19.34 62.70
C HIS A 170 -4.49 -20.05 63.84
N ILE A 171 -3.77 -20.94 64.53
CA ILE A 171 -4.23 -21.59 65.75
C ILE A 171 -4.06 -20.62 66.92
N LYS A 172 -5.17 -20.25 67.57
CA LYS A 172 -5.20 -19.30 68.69
C LYS A 172 -4.21 -19.72 69.78
N GLY A 173 -3.32 -18.82 70.17
CA GLY A 173 -2.31 -19.05 71.21
C GLY A 173 -1.07 -19.81 70.77
N LYS A 174 -0.96 -20.21 69.48
CA LYS A 174 0.23 -20.89 68.94
C LYS A 174 0.93 -20.11 67.83
N GLY A 175 0.18 -19.43 66.98
CA GLY A 175 0.75 -18.72 65.83
C GLY A 175 0.15 -17.34 65.61
N ARG A 176 0.59 -16.72 64.51
CA ARG A 176 0.07 -15.46 63.98
C ARG A 176 -0.32 -15.63 62.51
N ASP A 177 -1.18 -14.76 62.04
CA ASP A 177 -1.47 -14.66 60.61
C ASP A 177 -0.26 -14.01 59.91
N LEU A 178 0.08 -14.51 58.71
CA LEU A 178 1.21 -14.02 57.91
C LEU A 178 0.71 -13.30 56.67
N LEU A 179 1.52 -12.34 56.19
CA LEU A 179 1.22 -11.58 54.99
C LEU A 179 1.50 -12.46 53.79
N ALA A 180 0.50 -12.63 52.96
CA ALA A 180 0.64 -13.21 51.64
C ALA A 180 0.57 -12.09 50.61
N ILE A 181 1.46 -12.11 49.63
CA ILE A 181 1.41 -11.20 48.50
C ILE A 181 1.27 -12.04 47.24
N VAL A 182 0.30 -11.68 46.40
CA VAL A 182 0.01 -12.33 45.12
C VAL A 182 0.54 -11.48 43.97
N TYR A 183 1.30 -12.11 43.08
CA TYR A 183 1.88 -11.51 41.87
C TYR A 183 1.58 -12.38 40.65
N PRO A 184 1.53 -11.81 39.43
CA PRO A 184 1.33 -12.60 38.22
C PRO A 184 2.52 -13.54 37.96
N GLU A 185 2.24 -14.70 37.36
CA GLU A 185 3.20 -15.72 36.95
C GLU A 185 4.23 -15.17 35.96
N ASN A 186 3.71 -14.51 34.93
CA ASN A 186 4.49 -13.91 33.87
C ASN A 186 4.77 -12.43 34.17
N HIS A 187 5.93 -11.96 33.73
CA HIS A 187 6.22 -10.53 33.71
C HIS A 187 5.31 -9.83 32.69
N PHE A 188 4.92 -8.60 33.02
CA PHE A 188 4.09 -7.78 32.14
C PHE A 188 5.02 -6.92 31.28
N ASP A 189 5.71 -7.54 30.34
CA ASP A 189 6.67 -6.86 29.49
C ASP A 189 5.97 -6.10 28.35
N LYS A 190 6.42 -4.88 28.06
CA LYS A 190 5.89 -4.08 26.95
C LYS A 190 6.17 -4.81 25.62
N PRO A 191 5.15 -5.05 24.77
CA PRO A 191 5.39 -5.60 23.43
C PRO A 191 6.22 -4.66 22.56
N GLU A 192 7.12 -5.23 21.76
CA GLU A 192 7.82 -4.50 20.69
C GLU A 192 6.80 -4.01 19.65
N ASP A 193 6.94 -2.75 19.21
CA ASP A 193 6.13 -2.15 18.14
C ASP A 193 4.60 -2.19 18.30
N CYS A 194 4.11 -1.90 19.52
CA CYS A 194 2.67 -1.83 19.71
C CYS A 194 2.05 -0.55 19.13
N ILE A 195 1.31 -0.68 18.03
CA ILE A 195 0.53 0.42 17.43
C ILE A 195 -0.76 0.77 18.21
N ASN A 196 -1.11 -0.03 19.23
CA ASN A 196 -2.32 0.13 20.03
C ASN A 196 -2.03 0.04 21.53
N TYR A 197 -3.04 0.25 22.36
CA TYR A 197 -2.91 -0.03 23.79
C TYR A 197 -2.77 -1.53 24.01
N SER A 198 -1.85 -1.92 24.91
CA SER A 198 -1.72 -3.30 25.39
C SER A 198 -2.16 -3.38 26.84
N LEU A 199 -3.11 -4.26 27.15
CA LEU A 199 -3.59 -4.52 28.51
C LEU A 199 -3.11 -5.91 28.98
N PHE A 200 -2.36 -5.92 30.08
CA PHE A 200 -2.02 -7.11 30.84
C PHE A 200 -2.88 -7.13 32.10
N TYR A 201 -3.51 -8.26 32.40
CA TYR A 201 -4.48 -8.36 33.50
C TYR A 201 -4.48 -9.74 34.12
N TYR A 202 -4.69 -9.82 35.43
CA TYR A 202 -4.97 -11.06 36.14
C TYR A 202 -5.98 -10.82 37.26
N GLU A 203 -6.70 -11.87 37.64
CA GLU A 203 -7.72 -11.83 38.70
C GLU A 203 -7.44 -12.90 39.76
N VAL A 204 -7.90 -12.61 40.98
CA VAL A 204 -7.80 -13.50 42.13
C VAL A 204 -9.15 -13.55 42.83
N LYS A 205 -9.74 -14.75 42.88
CA LYS A 205 -10.99 -14.98 43.62
C LYS A 205 -10.68 -15.36 45.07
N CYS A 206 -11.25 -14.61 46.01
CA CYS A 206 -11.05 -14.80 47.43
C CYS A 206 -12.10 -15.74 48.03
N LYS A 207 -11.69 -16.72 48.84
CA LYS A 207 -12.60 -17.58 49.62
C LYS A 207 -12.19 -17.69 51.09
N PHE A 208 -13.13 -17.47 52.00
CA PHE A 208 -12.93 -17.56 53.45
C PHE A 208 -13.59 -18.80 54.05
N GLU A 209 -12.93 -19.42 55.04
CA GLU A 209 -13.43 -20.68 55.61
C GLU A 209 -14.42 -20.51 56.78
N LYS A 210 -14.60 -19.30 57.35
CA LYS A 210 -15.55 -19.03 58.47
C LYS A 210 -16.11 -17.60 58.49
N SER A 211 -17.30 -17.44 59.09
CA SER A 211 -18.13 -16.22 59.14
C SER A 211 -17.59 -14.99 59.89
N LYS A 212 -16.34 -15.02 60.37
CA LYS A 212 -15.74 -13.85 61.06
C LYS A 212 -14.49 -13.42 60.33
N LYS A 213 -14.59 -12.26 59.66
CA LYS A 213 -13.46 -11.44 59.23
C LYS A 213 -12.51 -11.30 60.42
N SER A 214 -11.37 -11.99 60.36
CA SER A 214 -10.26 -11.64 61.23
C SER A 214 -9.66 -10.39 60.60
N TYR A 215 -9.56 -9.31 61.36
CA TYR A 215 -8.87 -8.05 60.99
C TYR A 215 -7.35 -8.25 60.75
N LYS A 216 -6.92 -9.50 60.57
CA LYS A 216 -5.54 -9.93 60.38
C LYS A 216 -5.40 -10.90 59.20
N ASN A 217 -6.43 -11.03 58.36
CA ASN A 217 -6.25 -11.68 57.06
C ASN A 217 -5.36 -10.73 56.24
N TRP A 218 -4.14 -11.17 55.92
CA TRP A 218 -3.16 -10.32 55.25
C TRP A 218 -2.93 -10.87 53.85
N MET A 219 -3.63 -10.28 52.89
CA MET A 219 -3.37 -10.48 51.48
C MET A 219 -3.02 -9.12 50.90
N ASP A 220 -2.04 -9.09 50.01
CA ASP A 220 -1.84 -8.00 49.05
C ASP A 220 -1.86 -8.60 47.64
N ILE A 221 -2.29 -7.82 46.64
CA ILE A 221 -2.23 -8.19 45.21
C ILE A 221 -1.51 -7.08 44.45
N GLY A 222 -0.64 -7.40 43.49
CA GLY A 222 0.11 -6.35 42.81
C GLY A 222 1.02 -6.80 41.67
N LEU A 223 1.91 -5.90 41.28
CA LEU A 223 2.98 -6.14 40.32
C LEU A 223 4.32 -5.89 41.00
N ASN A 224 5.30 -6.73 40.68
CA ASN A 224 6.66 -6.59 41.17
C ASN A 224 7.62 -6.70 39.99
N CYS A 225 8.49 -5.71 39.84
CA CYS A 225 9.54 -5.69 38.83
C CYS A 225 10.83 -5.20 39.49
N ASN A 226 11.79 -6.11 39.70
CA ASN A 226 13.05 -5.83 40.40
C ASN A 226 12.80 -5.25 41.81
N ASP A 227 13.18 -3.99 42.04
CA ASP A 227 13.01 -3.26 43.30
C ASP A 227 11.72 -2.43 43.36
N ASP A 228 11.00 -2.33 42.24
CA ASP A 228 9.77 -1.57 42.11
C ASP A 228 8.55 -2.46 42.35
N LEU A 229 7.59 -1.92 43.09
CA LEU A 229 6.41 -2.65 43.56
C LEU A 229 5.20 -1.74 43.48
N VAL A 230 4.07 -2.25 42.99
CA VAL A 230 2.76 -1.59 43.12
C VAL A 230 1.77 -2.63 43.60
N LYS A 231 1.10 -2.39 44.72
CA LYS A 231 0.18 -3.37 45.32
C LYS A 231 -1.04 -2.72 45.95
N LEU A 232 -2.16 -3.42 45.88
CA LEU A 232 -3.35 -3.18 46.66
C LEU A 232 -3.18 -3.83 48.03
N ASN A 233 -3.16 -3.00 49.06
CA ASN A 233 -2.99 -3.39 50.46
C ASN A 233 -4.34 -3.49 51.16
N PHE A 234 -4.75 -4.71 51.49
CA PHE A 234 -6.07 -4.96 52.06
C PHE A 234 -6.15 -4.59 53.54
N ASN A 235 -5.02 -4.57 54.25
CA ASN A 235 -5.01 -4.26 55.68
C ASN A 235 -5.16 -2.76 55.95
N TYR A 236 -4.50 -1.93 55.14
CA TYR A 236 -4.56 -0.47 55.27
C TYR A 236 -5.60 0.17 54.36
N HIS A 237 -6.26 -0.62 53.50
CA HIS A 237 -7.15 -0.14 52.45
C HIS A 237 -6.45 0.95 51.63
N SER A 238 -5.27 0.64 51.13
CA SER A 238 -4.42 1.56 50.36
C SER A 238 -3.89 0.88 49.10
N ILE A 239 -3.44 1.69 48.15
CA ILE A 239 -2.53 1.26 47.10
C ILE A 239 -1.15 1.76 47.51
N ASP A 240 -0.23 0.84 47.72
CA ASP A 240 1.15 1.14 48.06
C ASP A 240 2.00 0.96 46.81
N TYR A 241 2.89 1.92 46.54
CA TYR A 241 3.89 1.75 45.51
C TYR A 241 5.27 2.18 45.98
N LYS A 242 6.26 1.38 45.57
CA LYS A 242 7.69 1.65 45.72
C LYS A 242 8.26 1.80 44.32
N ILE A 243 8.76 2.98 44.00
CA ILE A 243 9.44 3.26 42.73
C ILE A 243 10.76 3.94 43.07
N GLN A 244 11.89 3.40 42.60
CA GLN A 244 13.22 3.98 42.84
C GLN A 244 13.51 4.25 44.34
N ASN A 245 13.07 3.34 45.21
CA ASN A 245 13.15 3.45 46.68
C ASN A 245 12.28 4.51 47.35
N GLU A 246 11.48 5.26 46.60
CA GLU A 246 10.42 6.10 47.18
C GLU A 246 9.17 5.26 47.44
N VAL A 247 8.69 5.26 48.68
CA VAL A 247 7.43 4.62 49.06
C VAL A 247 6.33 5.66 49.12
N LYS A 248 5.23 5.41 48.43
CA LYS A 248 4.04 6.26 48.44
C LYS A 248 2.80 5.40 48.69
N GLU A 249 1.83 6.01 49.37
CA GLU A 249 0.58 5.37 49.77
C GLU A 249 -0.58 6.21 49.24
N PHE A 250 -1.54 5.54 48.60
CA PHE A 250 -2.81 6.13 48.21
C PHE A 250 -3.95 5.46 48.95
N LYS A 251 -4.62 6.20 49.84
CA LYS A 251 -5.73 5.65 50.63
C LYS A 251 -6.98 5.47 49.78
N LEU A 252 -7.58 4.30 49.89
CA LEU A 252 -8.83 3.98 49.23
C LEU A 252 -10.02 4.65 49.93
N PRO A 253 -11.15 4.80 49.22
CA PRO A 253 -12.40 5.25 49.84
C PRO A 253 -12.77 4.36 51.04
N ARG A 254 -13.40 4.94 52.06
CA ARG A 254 -13.89 4.21 53.24
C ARG A 254 -14.88 3.09 52.93
N THR A 255 -15.45 3.11 51.72
CA THR A 255 -16.37 2.09 51.21
C THR A 255 -15.68 0.84 50.69
N PHE A 256 -14.35 0.86 50.51
CA PHE A 256 -13.60 -0.34 50.16
C PHE A 256 -13.83 -1.40 51.24
N SER A 257 -14.19 -2.60 50.81
CA SER A 257 -14.41 -3.72 51.70
C SER A 257 -13.94 -4.99 51.02
N TRP A 258 -13.38 -5.89 51.82
CA TRP A 258 -12.97 -7.22 51.37
C TRP A 258 -13.95 -8.26 51.93
N ASN A 259 -14.70 -8.91 51.04
CA ASN A 259 -15.75 -9.87 51.36
C ASN A 259 -15.45 -11.26 50.78
N ASP A 260 -16.16 -12.26 51.32
CA ASP A 260 -16.07 -13.62 50.80
C ASP A 260 -16.60 -13.67 49.36
N GLY A 261 -15.87 -14.33 48.47
CA GLY A 261 -16.24 -14.45 47.06
C GLY A 261 -15.87 -13.25 46.19
N ASP A 262 -15.31 -12.17 46.75
CA ASP A 262 -14.83 -11.05 45.94
C ASP A 262 -13.70 -11.47 45.00
N ILE A 263 -13.72 -10.91 43.79
CA ILE A 263 -12.69 -11.07 42.76
C ILE A 263 -11.87 -9.77 42.71
N PHE A 264 -10.57 -9.85 42.91
CA PHE A 264 -9.68 -8.70 42.77
C PHE A 264 -8.80 -8.84 41.55
N GLY A 265 -8.76 -7.82 40.72
CA GLY A 265 -7.89 -7.78 39.55
C GLY A 265 -6.78 -6.75 39.68
N CYS A 266 -5.70 -6.98 38.95
CA CYS A 266 -4.61 -6.05 38.79
C CYS A 266 -4.23 -6.00 37.31
N GLY A 267 -4.19 -4.79 36.75
CA GLY A 267 -3.91 -4.57 35.33
C GLY A 267 -2.84 -3.52 35.10
N LEU A 268 -2.06 -3.71 34.03
CA LEU A 268 -1.08 -2.77 33.50
C LEU A 268 -1.43 -2.45 32.05
N VAL A 269 -1.50 -1.17 31.74
CA VAL A 269 -1.76 -0.68 30.38
C VAL A 269 -0.52 0.00 29.84
N TYR A 270 -0.03 -0.49 28.71
CA TYR A 270 0.99 0.20 27.93
C TYR A 270 0.33 1.01 26.81
N PRO A 271 0.68 2.29 26.66
CA PRO A 271 0.22 3.08 25.52
C PRO A 271 0.94 2.64 24.23
N PRO A 272 0.33 2.95 23.07
CA PRO A 272 0.97 2.76 21.77
C PRO A 272 2.35 3.41 21.68
N THR A 273 3.26 2.81 20.91
CA THR A 273 4.62 3.34 20.67
C THR A 273 4.61 4.74 20.05
N ASN A 274 3.60 5.08 19.24
CA ASN A 274 3.46 6.43 18.67
C ASN A 274 2.94 7.48 19.66
N LYS A 275 2.53 7.09 20.88
CA LYS A 275 2.05 7.98 21.95
C LYS A 275 3.12 8.18 23.03
N ILE A 276 4.27 8.74 22.64
CA ILE A 276 5.47 8.87 23.48
C ILE A 276 5.23 9.65 24.79
N ASN A 277 4.23 10.54 24.80
CA ASN A 277 3.91 11.37 25.97
C ASN A 277 2.96 10.69 26.97
N GLU A 278 2.31 9.58 26.60
CA GLU A 278 1.48 8.83 27.53
C GLU A 278 2.36 7.83 28.30
N LEU A 279 2.17 7.74 29.61
CA LEU A 279 2.89 6.79 30.46
C LEU A 279 2.06 5.53 30.68
N PRO A 280 2.71 4.36 30.88
CA PRO A 280 2.01 3.17 31.35
C PRO A 280 1.33 3.44 32.69
N TYR A 281 0.19 2.82 32.92
CA TYR A 281 -0.54 2.95 34.18
C TYR A 281 -1.03 1.61 34.70
N ILE A 282 -1.11 1.53 36.03
CA ILE A 282 -1.58 0.35 36.75
C ILE A 282 -2.93 0.67 37.37
N PHE A 283 -3.86 -0.28 37.29
CA PHE A 283 -5.15 -0.19 37.95
C PHE A 283 -5.48 -1.48 38.68
N PHE A 284 -6.37 -1.36 39.66
CA PHE A 284 -6.91 -2.50 40.42
C PHE A 284 -8.41 -2.56 40.21
N THR A 285 -8.98 -3.76 40.29
CA THR A 285 -10.43 -3.96 40.21
C THR A 285 -10.95 -4.77 41.39
N GLN A 286 -12.22 -4.55 41.75
CA GLN A 286 -13.00 -5.40 42.63
C GLN A 286 -14.29 -5.76 41.90
N ASN A 287 -14.53 -7.06 41.69
CA ASN A 287 -15.68 -7.60 40.97
C ASN A 287 -15.86 -6.91 39.59
N GLY A 288 -14.76 -6.77 38.86
CA GLY A 288 -14.71 -6.14 37.53
C GLY A 288 -14.81 -4.61 37.53
N ARG A 289 -14.93 -3.94 38.68
CA ARG A 289 -15.00 -2.47 38.78
C ARG A 289 -13.68 -1.90 39.27
N GLN A 290 -13.16 -0.87 38.62
CA GLN A 290 -11.91 -0.23 39.00
C GLN A 290 -11.97 0.36 40.43
N ILE A 291 -10.92 0.15 41.20
CA ILE A 291 -10.71 0.68 42.54
C ILE A 291 -9.81 1.92 42.43
N GLY A 292 -10.15 2.99 43.15
CA GLY A 292 -9.39 4.24 43.16
C GLY A 292 -9.93 5.27 42.15
N LYS A 293 -9.11 6.28 41.83
CA LYS A 293 -9.43 7.26 40.77
C LYS A 293 -8.63 6.92 39.51
N ASN A 294 -9.23 7.23 38.35
CA ASN A 294 -8.53 7.38 37.08
C ASN A 294 -7.54 8.54 37.15
#